data_AF-A0A165J2Z3-F1
#
_entry.id   AF-A0A165J2Z3-F1
#
_cell.length_a   1.000
_cell.length_b   1.000
_cell.length_c   1.000
_cell.angle_alpha   90.00
_cell.angle_beta   90.00
_cell.angle_gamma   90.00
#
_symmetry.space_group_name_H-M   'P 1'
#
loop_
_entity.id
_entity.type
_entity.pdbx_description
1 polymer ?
#
loop_
_entity_poly.entity_id
_entity_poly.type
_entity_poly.pdbx_seq_one_letter_code
_entity_poly.pdbx_strand_id
1 'polypeptide(L)'
;MPMELRKRKTTASTASTASDASPSSSTKKRTASMKLALSKAKSVVIRKKSPAAVDPGFGRCVVGERLNLEGFGGSVETHTGEKTTLKDLVDKSEKGIAIFIYPKASTPGCINQACLFRDASPPLDSTGLSIYGLSTDSIKANCNFRNRYKIPFSLLCDPKATLIGALGYKKAAGGTTRGTIVIDKNSTVLVTLAGGPGATVAAVEELVRQQAEETDTNLDGNREDEQLQAQDVADKNQENLVKDEKSGLAEIADKKKEEVLGDGLRSEPVTA
;
A
#
# COMPACT_ATOMS: atom_id res chain seq x y z
N MET A 1 62.83 2.89 2.29
CA MET A 1 63.45 3.88 1.39
C MET A 1 62.48 5.03 1.17
N PRO A 2 62.88 6.30 1.32
CA PRO A 2 62.03 7.44 0.97
C PRO A 2 62.22 7.83 -0.52
N MET A 3 61.13 8.08 -1.25
CA MET A 3 61.19 8.58 -2.63
C MET A 3 60.35 9.85 -2.84
N GLU A 4 61.07 10.97 -2.79
CA GLU A 4 60.88 12.26 -3.48
C GLU A 4 59.49 12.71 -3.96
N LEU A 5 59.05 13.83 -3.39
CA LEU A 5 58.11 14.76 -4.03
C LEU A 5 58.75 15.42 -5.28
N ARG A 6 58.10 15.36 -6.44
CA ARG A 6 58.48 16.17 -7.62
C ARG A 6 57.39 17.19 -7.98
N LYS A 7 57.69 18.47 -7.74
CA LYS A 7 56.88 19.63 -8.13
C LYS A 7 56.87 19.78 -9.67
N ARG A 8 55.75 20.17 -10.26
CA ARG A 8 55.69 20.61 -11.68
C ARG A 8 55.95 22.11 -11.79
N LYS A 9 56.56 22.52 -12.90
CA LYS A 9 57.10 23.87 -13.15
C LYS A 9 56.19 24.66 -14.10
N THR A 10 56.01 25.95 -13.80
CA THR A 10 55.37 26.97 -14.68
C THR A 10 56.35 27.50 -15.73
N THR A 11 55.85 27.79 -16.94
CA THR A 11 55.99 29.08 -17.68
C THR A 11 55.23 29.02 -19.01
N ALA A 12 54.85 30.17 -19.56
CA ALA A 12 54.06 30.32 -20.80
C ALA A 12 54.93 30.63 -22.04
N SER A 13 54.30 30.62 -23.23
CA SER A 13 54.71 31.43 -24.40
C SER A 13 53.53 31.62 -25.36
N THR A 14 53.58 32.61 -26.27
CA THR A 14 52.42 33.12 -27.03
C THR A 14 52.75 33.67 -28.44
N ALA A 15 51.84 33.39 -29.39
CA ALA A 15 51.42 34.21 -30.55
C ALA A 15 52.36 34.55 -31.74
N SER A 16 51.92 34.14 -32.96
CA SER A 16 52.03 34.82 -34.28
C SER A 16 51.33 33.94 -35.36
N THR A 17 50.33 34.30 -36.20
CA THR A 17 50.08 35.39 -37.20
C THR A 17 50.85 35.26 -38.53
N ALA A 18 50.33 35.57 -39.74
CA ALA A 18 48.97 35.67 -40.35
C ALA A 18 49.05 36.09 -41.86
N SER A 19 48.14 35.64 -42.75
CA SER A 19 47.71 36.27 -44.06
C SER A 19 46.79 35.31 -44.86
N ASP A 20 45.56 35.63 -45.32
CA ASP A 20 45.06 36.52 -46.43
C ASP A 20 45.10 35.86 -47.85
N ALA A 21 44.15 36.03 -48.81
CA ALA A 21 43.01 36.95 -48.94
C ALA A 21 41.79 36.39 -49.75
N SER A 22 40.72 37.19 -49.93
CA SER A 22 39.43 36.90 -50.65
C SER A 22 39.36 37.63 -52.04
N PRO A 23 38.22 38.03 -52.71
CA PRO A 23 36.74 38.00 -52.48
C PRO A 23 35.95 37.46 -53.74
N SER A 24 34.68 37.73 -54.13
CA SER A 24 33.53 38.57 -53.66
C SER A 24 32.15 38.15 -54.25
N SER A 25 31.03 38.60 -53.63
CA SER A 25 29.68 38.84 -54.22
C SER A 25 28.78 37.63 -54.63
N SER A 26 27.44 37.73 -54.78
CA SER A 26 26.53 38.90 -54.84
C SER A 26 25.09 38.67 -54.31
N THR A 27 24.33 39.77 -54.20
CA THR A 27 23.06 40.01 -53.47
C THR A 27 21.74 39.76 -54.22
N LYS A 28 20.65 39.31 -53.55
CA LYS A 28 19.28 39.84 -53.79
C LYS A 28 18.23 39.62 -52.68
N LYS A 29 17.16 40.43 -52.70
CA LYS A 29 16.13 40.61 -51.65
C LYS A 29 14.74 40.93 -52.27
N ARG A 30 13.66 40.27 -51.80
CA ARG A 30 12.19 40.56 -51.93
C ARG A 30 11.46 39.70 -50.86
N THR A 31 10.38 40.02 -50.12
CA THR A 31 9.34 41.08 -50.00
C THR A 31 7.98 40.85 -50.71
N ALA A 32 6.88 41.07 -49.96
CA ALA A 32 5.44 41.13 -50.32
C ALA A 32 4.72 39.79 -50.62
N SER A 33 3.40 39.58 -50.39
CA SER A 33 2.38 40.26 -49.52
C SER A 33 1.09 39.41 -49.40
N MET A 34 0.14 39.83 -48.53
CA MET A 34 -1.11 39.13 -48.16
C MET A 34 -2.21 39.01 -49.25
N LYS A 35 -3.01 37.91 -49.19
CA LYS A 35 -4.52 37.81 -49.22
C LYS A 35 -4.90 36.31 -49.30
N LEU A 36 -5.70 35.73 -48.40
CA LEU A 36 -7.15 35.89 -48.12
C LEU A 36 -8.08 35.26 -49.19
N ALA A 37 -8.69 34.11 -48.85
CA ALA A 37 -9.89 33.53 -49.47
C ALA A 37 -10.62 32.64 -48.43
N LEU A 38 -11.95 32.45 -48.55
CA LEU A 38 -12.78 31.96 -47.44
C LEU A 38 -14.00 31.08 -47.84
N SER A 39 -14.13 29.93 -47.17
CA SER A 39 -15.35 29.16 -46.87
C SER A 39 -16.04 28.24 -47.91
N LYS A 40 -16.66 27.18 -47.34
CA LYS A 40 -17.81 26.36 -47.81
C LYS A 40 -17.59 25.40 -49.01
N ALA A 41 -18.19 24.20 -49.05
CA ALA A 41 -18.92 23.44 -48.01
C ALA A 41 -19.06 21.94 -48.33
N LYS A 42 -19.27 21.14 -47.27
CA LYS A 42 -19.99 19.84 -47.20
C LYS A 42 -19.89 18.85 -48.38
N SER A 43 -19.33 17.68 -48.09
CA SER A 43 -20.04 16.42 -48.37
C SER A 43 -20.10 15.60 -47.07
N VAL A 44 -21.24 14.98 -46.78
CA VAL A 44 -21.46 14.15 -45.59
C VAL A 44 -21.73 12.73 -46.07
N VAL A 45 -20.90 11.77 -45.65
CA VAL A 45 -21.16 10.34 -45.84
C VAL A 45 -21.07 9.67 -44.47
N ILE A 46 -22.24 9.37 -43.91
CA ILE A 46 -22.34 8.65 -42.64
C ILE A 46 -21.92 7.20 -42.88
N ARG A 47 -20.86 6.75 -42.21
CA ARG A 47 -20.60 5.32 -41.99
C ARG A 47 -20.71 5.04 -40.50
N LYS A 48 -21.72 4.24 -40.12
CA LYS A 48 -21.81 3.68 -38.76
C LYS A 48 -20.54 2.87 -38.49
N LYS A 49 -19.78 3.28 -37.48
CA LYS A 49 -18.85 2.42 -36.75
C LYS A 49 -19.16 2.59 -35.27
N SER A 50 -19.12 1.50 -34.52
CA SER A 50 -19.52 1.45 -33.11
C SER A 50 -18.79 2.53 -32.27
N PRO A 51 -19.42 3.06 -31.20
CA PRO A 51 -18.71 3.93 -30.26
C PRO A 51 -17.45 3.22 -29.77
N ALA A 52 -16.33 3.94 -29.79
CA ALA A 52 -15.03 3.38 -29.42
C ALA A 52 -14.97 3.08 -27.91
N ALA A 53 -14.00 2.25 -27.52
CA ALA A 53 -13.63 2.11 -26.12
C ALA A 53 -13.27 3.49 -25.53
N VAL A 54 -13.62 3.71 -24.27
CA VAL A 54 -13.37 4.97 -23.57
C VAL A 54 -11.87 5.28 -23.51
N ASP A 55 -11.50 6.50 -23.89
CA ASP A 55 -10.17 7.04 -23.57
C ASP A 55 -10.02 7.11 -22.04
N PRO A 56 -9.00 6.48 -21.44
CA PRO A 56 -8.74 6.59 -20.02
C PRO A 56 -8.11 7.96 -19.72
N GLY A 57 -8.97 8.98 -19.66
CA GLY A 57 -8.64 10.29 -19.10
C GLY A 57 -8.04 10.12 -17.70
N PHE A 58 -7.07 10.98 -17.35
CA PHE A 58 -6.20 10.82 -16.18
C PHE A 58 -7.02 10.55 -14.91
N GLY A 59 -7.04 9.27 -14.49
CA GLY A 59 -7.78 8.83 -13.31
C GLY A 59 -7.29 9.58 -12.08
N ARG A 60 -8.20 10.16 -11.32
CA ARG A 60 -7.89 10.79 -10.04
C ARG A 60 -8.59 10.00 -8.96
N CYS A 61 -7.88 9.04 -8.37
CA CYS A 61 -8.35 8.28 -7.22
C CYS A 61 -8.89 9.21 -6.13
N VAL A 62 -10.06 8.89 -5.58
CA VAL A 62 -10.69 9.61 -4.47
C VAL A 62 -10.63 8.75 -3.20
N VAL A 63 -10.52 9.38 -2.02
CA VAL A 63 -10.60 8.65 -0.73
C VAL A 63 -11.97 7.98 -0.60
N GLY A 64 -11.99 6.72 -0.15
CA GLY A 64 -13.20 5.89 -0.06
C GLY A 64 -13.62 5.23 -1.39
N GLU A 65 -12.96 5.55 -2.51
CA GLU A 65 -13.24 4.91 -3.79
C GLU A 65 -12.62 3.50 -3.85
N ARG A 66 -13.40 2.52 -4.35
CA ARG A 66 -12.91 1.17 -4.63
C ARG A 66 -12.43 1.08 -6.08
N LEU A 67 -11.11 0.95 -6.26
CA LEU A 67 -10.50 0.85 -7.59
C LEU A 67 -10.73 -0.55 -8.18
N ASN A 68 -11.08 -0.60 -9.47
CA ASN A 68 -10.90 -1.82 -10.24
C ASN A 68 -9.40 -1.96 -10.59
N LEU A 69 -8.73 -2.95 -10.02
CA LEU A 69 -7.29 -3.18 -10.22
C LEU A 69 -6.97 -3.88 -11.56
N GLU A 70 -7.96 -4.41 -12.29
CA GLU A 70 -7.71 -5.18 -13.50
C GLU A 70 -7.26 -4.28 -14.66
N GLY A 71 -5.98 -4.39 -15.03
CA GLY A 71 -5.33 -3.52 -16.01
C GLY A 71 -4.95 -2.12 -15.50
N PHE A 72 -5.26 -1.80 -14.23
CA PHE A 72 -5.04 -0.47 -13.68
C PHE A 72 -3.56 -0.07 -13.69
N GLY A 73 -3.23 1.03 -14.38
CA GLY A 73 -1.86 1.52 -14.53
C GLY A 73 -0.93 0.67 -15.40
N GLY A 74 -1.38 -0.49 -15.89
CA GLY A 74 -0.56 -1.44 -16.63
C GLY A 74 0.48 -2.17 -15.76
N SER A 75 1.54 -2.66 -16.40
CA SER A 75 2.66 -3.32 -15.73
C SER A 75 3.81 -2.34 -15.46
N VAL A 76 4.34 -2.36 -14.24
CA VAL A 76 5.55 -1.63 -13.82
C VAL A 76 6.67 -2.63 -13.48
N GLU A 77 7.91 -2.15 -13.37
CA GLU A 77 9.09 -2.98 -13.07
C GLU A 77 9.69 -2.60 -11.72
N THR A 78 9.99 -3.55 -10.85
CA THR A 78 10.67 -3.28 -9.57
C THR A 78 12.13 -2.89 -9.78
N HIS A 79 12.80 -2.39 -8.74
CA HIS A 79 14.24 -2.10 -8.75
C HIS A 79 15.13 -3.35 -8.92
N THR A 80 14.57 -4.57 -8.89
CA THR A 80 15.24 -5.82 -9.26
C THR A 80 14.96 -6.27 -10.70
N GLY A 81 14.00 -5.64 -11.40
CA GLY A 81 13.56 -6.01 -12.75
C GLY A 81 12.41 -7.02 -12.80
N GLU A 82 11.77 -7.32 -11.67
CA GLU A 82 10.52 -8.11 -11.64
C GLU A 82 9.38 -7.26 -12.21
N LYS A 83 8.57 -7.83 -13.11
CA LYS A 83 7.35 -7.18 -13.62
C LYS A 83 6.18 -7.46 -12.68
N THR A 84 5.46 -6.40 -12.34
CA THR A 84 4.34 -6.45 -11.39
C THR A 84 3.25 -5.46 -11.81
N THR A 85 2.00 -5.76 -11.49
CA THR A 85 0.84 -4.87 -11.63
C THR A 85 0.41 -4.34 -10.25
N LEU A 86 -0.49 -3.35 -10.22
CA LEU A 86 -1.05 -2.86 -8.95
C LEU A 86 -1.81 -3.97 -8.20
N LYS A 87 -2.49 -4.86 -8.94
CA LYS A 87 -3.18 -6.04 -8.38
C LYS A 87 -2.21 -6.96 -7.65
N ASP A 88 -1.11 -7.36 -8.31
CA ASP A 88 -0.11 -8.26 -7.70
C ASP A 88 0.50 -7.69 -6.41
N LEU A 89 0.63 -6.36 -6.30
CA LEU A 89 1.16 -5.71 -5.09
C LEU A 89 0.15 -5.74 -3.94
N VAL A 90 -1.13 -5.48 -4.21
CA VAL A 90 -2.21 -5.63 -3.20
C VAL A 90 -2.35 -7.10 -2.80
N ASP A 91 -2.35 -8.03 -3.77
CA ASP A 91 -2.48 -9.46 -3.54
C ASP A 91 -1.31 -10.04 -2.72
N LYS A 92 -0.08 -9.55 -2.90
CA LYS A 92 1.11 -9.90 -2.10
C LYS A 92 1.15 -9.27 -0.69
N SER A 93 0.44 -8.17 -0.44
CA SER A 93 0.43 -7.48 0.87
C SER A 93 -0.50 -8.13 1.89
N GLU A 94 -0.30 -7.90 3.19
CA GLU A 94 -1.19 -8.46 4.23
C GLU A 94 -2.47 -7.62 4.40
N LYS A 95 -2.35 -6.36 4.86
CA LYS A 95 -3.49 -5.45 4.98
C LYS A 95 -3.62 -4.47 3.81
N GLY A 96 -2.55 -4.16 3.09
CA GLY A 96 -2.59 -3.22 1.97
C GLY A 96 -1.22 -2.64 1.61
N ILE A 97 -1.22 -1.64 0.74
CA ILE A 97 -0.01 -1.02 0.19
C ILE A 97 0.01 0.50 0.35
N ALA A 98 1.15 1.04 0.73
CA ALA A 98 1.41 2.48 0.82
C ALA A 98 2.41 2.89 -0.27
N ILE A 99 1.92 3.50 -1.36
CA ILE A 99 2.73 3.95 -2.50
C ILE A 99 3.04 5.43 -2.36
N PHE A 100 4.30 5.81 -2.17
CA PHE A 100 4.72 7.21 -2.29
C PHE A 100 5.30 7.53 -3.67
N ILE A 101 4.77 8.57 -4.30
CA ILE A 101 5.14 8.99 -5.65
C ILE A 101 6.18 10.11 -5.54
N TYR A 102 7.32 9.96 -6.24
CA TYR A 102 8.39 10.95 -6.24
C TYR A 102 8.85 11.34 -7.66
N PRO A 103 9.16 12.62 -7.95
CA PRO A 103 9.44 13.04 -9.32
C PRO A 103 10.77 12.58 -9.93
N LYS A 104 11.80 12.33 -9.12
CA LYS A 104 13.13 11.88 -9.58
C LYS A 104 14.00 11.34 -8.44
N ALA A 105 14.55 10.15 -8.59
CA ALA A 105 15.45 9.50 -7.65
C ALA A 105 16.69 10.34 -7.33
N SER A 106 17.24 10.17 -6.12
CA SER A 106 18.48 10.84 -5.64
C SER A 106 18.49 12.38 -5.74
N THR A 107 17.33 13.05 -5.75
CA THR A 107 17.21 14.51 -5.63
C THR A 107 16.82 14.91 -4.18
N PRO A 108 17.23 16.08 -3.65
CA PRO A 108 17.13 16.38 -2.21
C PRO A 108 15.74 16.16 -1.59
N GLY A 109 14.67 16.64 -2.22
CA GLY A 109 13.30 16.42 -1.71
C GLY A 109 12.81 14.97 -1.80
N CYS A 110 13.32 14.18 -2.74
CA CYS A 110 13.00 12.75 -2.86
C CYS A 110 13.83 11.89 -1.91
N ILE A 111 15.09 12.26 -1.67
CA ILE A 111 15.93 11.69 -0.61
C ILE A 111 15.23 11.89 0.72
N ASN A 112 14.82 13.12 1.04
CA ASN A 112 14.14 13.41 2.30
C ASN A 112 12.85 12.59 2.47
N GLN A 113 12.00 12.52 1.43
CA GLN A 113 10.76 11.72 1.48
C GLN A 113 11.05 10.22 1.72
N ALA A 114 12.00 9.63 1.00
CA ALA A 114 12.33 8.21 1.13
C ALA A 114 13.07 7.87 2.44
N CYS A 115 13.84 8.82 3.00
CA CYS A 115 14.41 8.68 4.34
C CYS A 115 13.32 8.74 5.42
N LEU A 116 12.39 9.70 5.36
CA LEU A 116 11.27 9.78 6.29
C LEU A 116 10.41 8.48 6.26
N PHE A 117 10.09 7.94 5.07
CA PHE A 117 9.39 6.66 4.96
C PHE A 117 10.20 5.44 5.46
N ARG A 118 11.54 5.49 5.44
CA ARG A 118 12.39 4.47 6.07
C ARG A 118 12.35 4.60 7.59
N ASP A 119 12.51 5.82 8.08
CA ASP A 119 12.63 6.10 9.51
C ASP A 119 11.28 5.88 10.23
N ALA A 120 10.16 6.05 9.50
CA ALA A 120 8.82 5.67 9.90
C ALA A 120 8.43 4.21 9.55
N SER A 121 9.30 3.38 8.96
CA SER A 121 8.87 2.02 8.56
C SER A 121 8.49 1.11 9.74
N PRO A 122 9.20 1.06 10.89
CA PRO A 122 8.89 0.10 11.96
C PRO A 122 7.42 0.08 12.46
N PRO A 123 6.75 1.23 12.73
CA PRO A 123 5.32 1.21 13.06
C PRO A 123 4.43 0.85 11.86
N LEU A 124 4.78 1.24 10.63
CA LEU A 124 4.02 0.90 9.43
C LEU A 124 4.10 -0.61 9.13
N ASP A 125 5.29 -1.19 9.24
CA ASP A 125 5.56 -2.63 9.08
C ASP A 125 4.72 -3.44 10.10
N SER A 126 4.55 -2.94 11.33
CA SER A 126 3.70 -3.58 12.37
C SER A 126 2.20 -3.60 12.05
N THR A 127 1.74 -2.78 11.09
CA THR A 127 0.34 -2.83 10.63
C THR A 127 0.10 -3.82 9.48
N GLY A 128 1.15 -4.40 8.88
CA GLY A 128 1.02 -5.22 7.67
C GLY A 128 0.81 -4.43 6.37
N LEU A 129 1.14 -3.13 6.37
CA LEU A 129 1.13 -2.26 5.19
C LEU A 129 2.47 -2.33 4.44
N SER A 130 2.46 -2.82 3.20
CA SER A 130 3.66 -2.89 2.37
C SER A 130 3.98 -1.54 1.70
N ILE A 131 5.09 -0.92 2.09
CA ILE A 131 5.55 0.37 1.53
C ILE A 131 6.18 0.16 0.14
N TYR A 132 5.88 1.04 -0.80
CA TYR A 132 6.54 1.11 -2.11
C TYR A 132 6.82 2.56 -2.52
N GLY A 133 7.97 2.82 -3.13
CA GLY A 133 8.25 4.12 -3.77
C GLY A 133 8.10 4.04 -5.29
N LEU A 134 7.35 4.96 -5.91
CA LEU A 134 7.05 4.96 -7.35
C LEU A 134 7.62 6.20 -8.07
N SER A 135 8.35 5.99 -9.17
CA SER A 135 8.81 7.08 -10.06
C SER A 135 8.99 6.65 -11.52
N THR A 136 9.24 7.63 -12.41
CA THR A 136 9.57 7.39 -13.83
C THR A 136 11.05 7.12 -14.07
N ASP A 137 11.83 6.87 -13.01
CA ASP A 137 13.25 6.54 -13.13
C ASP A 137 13.45 5.09 -13.63
N SER A 138 14.66 4.77 -14.11
CA SER A 138 15.00 3.42 -14.55
C SER A 138 15.40 2.51 -13.38
N ILE A 139 15.31 1.19 -13.57
CA ILE A 139 15.74 0.15 -12.63
C ILE A 139 17.14 0.46 -12.05
N LYS A 140 18.10 0.86 -12.90
CA LYS A 140 19.47 1.21 -12.49
C LYS A 140 19.52 2.46 -11.59
N ALA A 141 18.68 3.46 -11.84
CA ALA A 141 18.61 4.66 -11.01
C ALA A 141 17.95 4.37 -9.64
N ASN A 142 16.86 3.60 -9.63
CA ASN A 142 16.17 3.22 -8.39
C ASN A 142 16.96 2.23 -7.54
N CYS A 143 17.65 1.26 -8.15
CA CYS A 143 18.59 0.37 -7.44
C CYS A 143 19.75 1.16 -6.80
N ASN A 144 20.37 2.10 -7.53
CA ASN A 144 21.40 2.98 -6.98
C ASN A 144 20.87 3.87 -5.83
N PHE A 145 19.65 4.39 -5.95
CA PHE A 145 18.99 5.21 -4.94
C PHE A 145 18.72 4.39 -3.66
N ARG A 146 18.13 3.19 -3.79
CA ARG A 146 17.89 2.25 -2.68
C ARG A 146 19.18 1.90 -1.94
N ASN A 147 20.21 1.49 -2.67
CA ASN A 147 21.48 1.03 -2.12
C ASN A 147 22.30 2.14 -1.43
N ARG A 148 22.17 3.40 -1.90
CA ARG A 148 22.85 4.57 -1.35
C ARG A 148 22.22 5.04 -0.03
N TYR A 149 20.89 5.13 0.03
CA TYR A 149 20.17 5.71 1.19
C TYR A 149 19.62 4.67 2.18
N LYS A 150 19.96 3.39 1.97
CA LYS A 150 19.56 2.24 2.79
C LYS A 150 18.04 2.15 2.97
N ILE A 151 17.34 2.30 1.85
CA ILE A 151 15.89 2.18 1.79
C ILE A 151 15.52 0.67 1.89
N PRO A 152 14.72 0.24 2.88
CA PRO A 152 14.47 -1.17 3.15
C PRO A 152 13.46 -1.76 2.15
N PHE A 153 12.39 -1.02 1.87
CA PHE A 153 11.31 -1.42 0.98
C PHE A 153 11.69 -1.40 -0.51
N SER A 154 10.75 -1.81 -1.37
CA SER A 154 10.92 -1.90 -2.81
C SER A 154 10.59 -0.59 -3.52
N LEU A 155 11.32 -0.31 -4.61
CA LEU A 155 11.04 0.81 -5.50
C LEU A 155 10.49 0.30 -6.84
N LEU A 156 9.47 0.97 -7.34
CA LEU A 156 8.77 0.71 -8.59
C LEU A 156 9.22 1.72 -9.66
N CYS A 157 9.44 1.21 -10.86
CA CYS A 157 9.88 1.95 -12.03
C CYS A 157 8.73 1.95 -13.05
N ASP A 158 8.22 3.15 -13.37
CA ASP A 158 7.19 3.38 -14.38
C ASP A 158 7.72 4.36 -15.45
N PRO A 159 8.62 3.94 -16.36
CA PRO A 159 9.22 4.84 -17.36
C PRO A 159 8.21 5.43 -18.36
N LYS A 160 6.98 4.91 -18.40
CA LYS A 160 5.90 5.38 -19.29
C LYS A 160 4.91 6.32 -18.58
N ALA A 161 5.02 6.45 -17.26
CA ALA A 161 4.04 7.11 -16.39
C ALA A 161 2.60 6.61 -16.67
N THR A 162 2.40 5.29 -16.73
CA THR A 162 1.07 4.66 -16.89
C THR A 162 0.39 4.47 -15.54
N LEU A 163 1.08 3.94 -14.53
CA LEU A 163 0.56 3.84 -13.16
C LEU A 163 0.52 5.23 -12.50
N ILE A 164 1.58 6.02 -12.67
CA ILE A 164 1.63 7.43 -12.21
C ILE A 164 0.53 8.27 -12.87
N GLY A 165 0.15 7.93 -14.11
CA GLY A 165 -0.97 8.55 -14.83
C GLY A 165 -2.34 8.12 -14.32
N ALA A 166 -2.55 6.82 -14.10
CA ALA A 166 -3.80 6.25 -13.60
C ALA A 166 -4.11 6.64 -12.15
N LEU A 167 -3.08 6.91 -11.34
CA LEU A 167 -3.18 7.43 -9.97
C LEU A 167 -3.35 8.97 -9.90
N GLY A 168 -3.32 9.68 -11.04
CA GLY A 168 -3.52 11.14 -11.09
C GLY A 168 -2.29 11.99 -10.74
N TYR A 169 -1.12 11.38 -10.57
CA TYR A 169 0.13 12.06 -10.18
C TYR A 169 0.97 12.56 -11.37
N LYS A 170 0.51 12.35 -12.62
CA LYS A 170 1.17 12.82 -13.85
C LYS A 170 0.73 14.24 -14.20
N LYS A 171 1.68 15.14 -14.48
CA LYS A 171 1.42 16.55 -14.79
C LYS A 171 1.09 16.75 -16.27
N ALA A 172 0.18 17.69 -16.57
CA ALA A 172 -0.18 18.07 -17.93
C ALA A 172 1.01 18.60 -18.76
N ALA A 173 1.93 19.34 -18.13
CA ALA A 173 3.18 19.81 -18.76
C ALA A 173 4.30 18.75 -18.83
N GLY A 174 3.99 17.49 -18.50
CA GLY A 174 4.97 16.40 -18.38
C GLY A 174 5.62 16.30 -17.00
N GLY A 175 6.14 15.11 -16.70
CA GLY A 175 6.71 14.77 -15.40
C GLY A 175 5.66 14.52 -14.30
N THR A 176 6.15 14.39 -13.07
CA THR A 176 5.41 13.79 -11.95
C THR A 176 5.24 14.77 -10.79
N THR A 177 4.11 14.64 -10.08
CA THR A 177 3.77 15.31 -8.83
C THR A 177 4.18 14.43 -7.65
N ARG A 178 4.73 15.02 -6.58
CA ARG A 178 5.03 14.28 -5.35
C ARG A 178 3.74 14.01 -4.59
N GLY A 179 3.58 12.79 -4.06
CA GLY A 179 2.47 12.46 -3.18
C GLY A 179 2.62 11.12 -2.48
N THR A 180 1.53 10.69 -1.88
CA THR A 180 1.31 9.34 -1.33
C THR A 180 -0.11 8.88 -1.67
N ILE A 181 -0.29 7.56 -1.86
CA ILE A 181 -1.59 6.90 -1.88
C ILE A 181 -1.50 5.61 -1.06
N VAL A 182 -2.51 5.36 -0.22
CA VAL A 182 -2.65 4.10 0.53
C VAL A 182 -3.88 3.37 0.01
N ILE A 183 -3.73 2.09 -0.31
CA ILE A 183 -4.77 1.22 -0.87
C ILE A 183 -4.89 -0.02 0.03
N ASP A 184 -6.08 -0.23 0.56
CA ASP A 184 -6.45 -1.38 1.37
C ASP A 184 -6.51 -2.69 0.56
N LYS A 185 -6.45 -3.85 1.23
CA LYS A 185 -6.64 -5.18 0.62
C LYS A 185 -7.93 -5.28 -0.20
N ASN A 186 -8.99 -4.57 0.18
CA ASN A 186 -10.25 -4.53 -0.58
C ASN A 186 -10.18 -3.71 -1.88
N SER A 187 -9.01 -3.15 -2.24
CA SER A 187 -8.81 -2.19 -3.34
C SER A 187 -9.40 -0.80 -3.08
N THR A 188 -9.72 -0.47 -1.83
CA THR A 188 -10.25 0.85 -1.42
C THR A 188 -9.11 1.83 -1.15
N VAL A 189 -9.23 3.05 -1.64
CA VAL A 189 -8.25 4.13 -1.39
C VAL A 189 -8.49 4.76 -0.03
N LEU A 190 -7.59 4.52 0.93
CA LEU A 190 -7.69 5.05 2.29
C LEU A 190 -7.16 6.50 2.38
N VAL A 191 -6.06 6.78 1.68
CA VAL A 191 -5.41 8.10 1.66
C VAL A 191 -4.95 8.40 0.25
N THR A 192 -5.09 9.64 -0.21
CA THR A 192 -4.40 10.15 -1.41
C THR A 192 -4.07 11.63 -1.22
N LEU A 193 -2.78 11.96 -1.23
CA LEU A 193 -2.29 13.31 -0.93
C LEU A 193 -1.09 13.68 -1.80
N ALA A 194 -1.29 14.70 -2.67
CA ALA A 194 -0.20 15.40 -3.34
C ALA A 194 0.40 16.46 -2.40
N GLY A 195 1.73 16.49 -2.22
CA GLY A 195 2.33 17.36 -1.21
C GLY A 195 3.86 17.31 -1.10
N GLY A 196 4.37 17.96 -0.05
CA GLY A 196 5.78 17.94 0.33
C GLY A 196 6.18 16.69 1.13
N PRO A 197 7.50 16.41 1.30
CA PRO A 197 7.99 15.17 1.92
C PRO A 197 7.37 14.81 3.27
N GLY A 198 7.35 15.74 4.24
CA GLY A 198 6.79 15.50 5.57
C GLY A 198 5.28 15.24 5.53
N ALA A 199 4.53 16.08 4.81
CA ALA A 199 3.08 15.93 4.66
C ALA A 199 2.68 14.57 4.07
N THR A 200 3.47 14.02 3.14
CA THR A 200 3.21 12.69 2.57
C THR A 200 3.51 11.52 3.51
N VAL A 201 4.29 11.71 4.56
CA VAL A 201 4.58 10.66 5.56
C VAL A 201 3.61 10.77 6.72
N ALA A 202 3.39 11.98 7.24
CA ALA A 202 2.40 12.27 8.28
C ALA A 202 0.98 11.78 7.93
N ALA A 203 0.58 11.84 6.65
CA ALA A 203 -0.71 11.33 6.20
C ALA A 203 -0.84 9.78 6.20
N VAL A 204 0.28 9.05 6.26
CA VAL A 204 0.29 7.58 6.38
C VAL A 204 0.47 7.17 7.86
N GLU A 205 1.28 7.91 8.63
CA GLU A 205 1.40 7.75 10.09
C GLU A 205 0.05 8.01 10.78
N GLU A 206 -0.68 9.05 10.37
CA GLU A 206 -2.02 9.39 10.89
C GLU A 206 -3.07 8.32 10.56
N LEU A 207 -3.01 7.72 9.36
CA LEU A 207 -3.88 6.58 9.01
C LEU A 207 -3.61 5.38 9.93
N VAL A 208 -2.33 5.07 10.17
CA VAL A 208 -1.93 3.97 11.06
C VAL A 208 -2.35 4.23 12.51
N ARG A 209 -2.30 5.49 12.98
CA ARG A 209 -2.85 5.88 14.29
C ARG A 209 -4.36 5.62 14.37
N GLN A 210 -5.12 6.04 13.36
CA GLN A 210 -6.58 5.81 13.29
C GLN A 210 -6.91 4.31 13.26
N GLN A 211 -6.18 3.52 12.47
CA GLN A 211 -6.37 2.05 12.41
C GLN A 211 -6.04 1.33 13.73
N ALA A 212 -5.14 1.88 14.56
CA ALA A 212 -4.88 1.34 15.90
C ALA A 212 -6.06 1.61 16.86
N GLU A 213 -6.58 2.84 16.85
CA GLU A 213 -7.73 3.27 17.68
C GLU A 213 -9.03 2.49 17.32
N GLU A 214 -9.20 2.13 16.05
CA GLU A 214 -10.27 1.22 15.60
C GLU A 214 -10.08 -0.21 16.14
N THR A 215 -8.86 -0.74 16.26
CA THR A 215 -8.65 -2.08 16.84
C THR A 215 -8.86 -2.13 18.36
N ASP A 216 -8.42 -1.12 19.11
CA ASP A 216 -8.58 -1.12 20.58
C ASP A 216 -10.06 -1.01 20.99
N THR A 217 -10.84 -0.16 20.30
CA THR A 217 -12.28 0.00 20.59
C THR A 217 -13.12 -1.24 20.32
N ASN A 218 -12.69 -2.12 19.42
CA ASN A 218 -13.36 -3.41 19.18
C ASN A 218 -13.03 -4.49 20.24
N LEU A 219 -11.98 -4.30 21.06
CA LEU A 219 -11.57 -5.29 22.07
C LEU A 219 -12.32 -5.16 23.40
N ASP A 220 -12.79 -3.97 23.77
CA ASP A 220 -13.64 -3.79 24.96
C ASP A 220 -15.11 -4.17 24.69
N GLY A 221 -15.63 -3.91 23.48
CA GLY A 221 -17.00 -4.30 23.11
C GLY A 221 -17.27 -5.81 23.18
N ASN A 222 -16.24 -6.65 22.99
CA ASN A 222 -16.37 -8.12 23.05
C ASN A 222 -16.16 -8.69 24.48
N ARG A 223 -16.07 -7.86 25.52
CA ARG A 223 -15.95 -8.32 26.92
C ARG A 223 -17.28 -8.44 27.65
N GLU A 224 -18.30 -7.67 27.25
CA GLU A 224 -19.61 -7.66 27.92
C GLU A 224 -20.41 -8.95 27.63
N ASP A 225 -20.32 -9.49 26.40
CA ASP A 225 -21.03 -10.70 25.99
C ASP A 225 -20.54 -11.99 26.68
N GLU A 226 -19.24 -12.16 26.92
CA GLU A 226 -18.71 -13.36 27.60
C GLU A 226 -19.12 -13.36 29.09
N GLN A 227 -19.15 -12.19 29.73
CA GLN A 227 -19.49 -12.08 31.13
C GLN A 227 -20.99 -12.23 31.40
N LEU A 228 -21.87 -11.76 30.49
CA LEU A 228 -23.31 -12.01 30.57
C LEU A 228 -23.66 -13.50 30.41
N GLN A 229 -22.98 -14.22 29.51
CA GLN A 229 -23.19 -15.67 29.33
C GLN A 229 -22.70 -16.49 30.54
N ALA A 230 -21.62 -16.06 31.22
CA ALA A 230 -21.19 -16.69 32.47
C ALA A 230 -22.20 -16.52 33.62
N GLN A 231 -22.84 -15.35 33.72
CA GLN A 231 -23.87 -15.08 34.73
C GLN A 231 -25.12 -15.96 34.52
N ASP A 232 -25.58 -16.07 33.27
CA ASP A 232 -26.85 -16.71 32.90
C ASP A 232 -26.80 -18.27 32.94
N VAL A 233 -25.60 -18.85 33.09
CA VAL A 233 -25.38 -20.28 33.38
C VAL A 233 -25.35 -20.57 34.89
N ALA A 234 -24.94 -19.60 35.73
CA ALA A 234 -24.85 -19.77 37.17
C ALA A 234 -26.24 -19.89 37.84
N ASP A 235 -27.19 -19.03 37.46
CA ASP A 235 -28.55 -19.03 38.01
C ASP A 235 -29.33 -20.32 37.65
N LYS A 236 -29.27 -20.73 36.37
CA LYS A 236 -29.95 -21.93 35.88
C LYS A 236 -29.48 -23.24 36.54
N ASN A 237 -28.28 -23.25 37.13
CA ASN A 237 -27.76 -24.42 37.83
C ASN A 237 -28.22 -24.50 39.30
N GLN A 238 -28.70 -23.41 39.91
CA GLN A 238 -29.31 -23.47 41.24
C GLN A 238 -30.77 -23.96 41.20
N GLU A 239 -31.51 -23.63 40.13
CA GLU A 239 -32.92 -24.05 40.00
C GLU A 239 -33.12 -25.57 39.83
N ASN A 240 -32.12 -26.32 39.38
CA ASN A 240 -32.17 -27.78 39.30
C ASN A 240 -31.83 -28.45 40.65
N LEU A 241 -30.79 -27.97 41.35
CA LEU A 241 -30.28 -28.62 42.56
C LEU A 241 -31.30 -28.66 43.72
N VAL A 242 -32.28 -27.76 43.72
CA VAL A 242 -33.36 -27.70 44.74
C VAL A 242 -34.55 -28.63 44.40
N LYS A 243 -34.61 -29.22 43.19
CA LYS A 243 -35.73 -30.08 42.77
C LYS A 243 -35.50 -31.56 43.11
N ASP A 244 -34.26 -32.04 43.08
CA ASP A 244 -33.95 -33.47 43.31
C ASP A 244 -34.00 -33.91 44.79
N GLU A 245 -33.65 -33.04 45.75
CA GLU A 245 -33.78 -33.37 47.18
C GLU A 245 -35.24 -33.51 47.67
N LYS A 246 -36.23 -33.15 46.84
CA LYS A 246 -37.66 -33.24 47.20
C LYS A 246 -38.43 -34.39 46.55
N SER A 247 -37.83 -35.11 45.60
CA SER A 247 -38.41 -36.32 44.99
C SER A 247 -37.96 -37.60 45.73
N GLY A 248 -36.73 -37.63 46.23
CA GLY A 248 -36.11 -38.83 46.82
C GLY A 248 -36.73 -39.37 48.13
N LEU A 249 -37.71 -38.70 48.73
CA LEU A 249 -38.32 -39.08 50.02
C LEU A 249 -39.72 -39.72 49.91
N ALA A 250 -40.16 -40.12 48.71
CA ALA A 250 -41.47 -40.72 48.47
C ALA A 250 -41.46 -42.18 47.95
N GLU A 251 -40.34 -42.67 47.40
CA GLU A 251 -40.30 -43.92 46.62
C GLU A 251 -39.36 -45.00 47.20
N ILE A 252 -39.39 -45.21 48.53
CA ILE A 252 -38.73 -46.35 49.21
C ILE A 252 -39.68 -47.07 50.17
N ALA A 253 -40.99 -47.00 49.90
CA ALA A 253 -42.06 -47.49 50.78
C ALA A 253 -42.92 -48.62 50.18
N ASP A 254 -42.57 -49.16 49.01
CA ASP A 254 -43.20 -50.36 48.44
C ASP A 254 -42.15 -51.27 47.77
N LYS A 255 -42.44 -52.58 47.68
CA LYS A 255 -41.57 -53.68 47.20
C LYS A 255 -40.33 -54.03 48.03
N LYS A 256 -40.56 -54.63 49.20
CA LYS A 256 -39.78 -55.82 49.62
C LYS A 256 -40.59 -56.79 50.50
N LYS A 257 -41.57 -57.43 49.85
CA LYS A 257 -42.22 -58.67 50.33
C LYS A 257 -41.90 -59.81 49.37
N GLU A 258 -42.06 -61.02 49.90
CA GLU A 258 -41.85 -62.34 49.29
C GLU A 258 -40.39 -62.78 49.06
N GLU A 259 -40.13 -63.97 49.63
CA GLU A 259 -39.11 -65.00 49.34
C GLU A 259 -37.62 -64.63 49.21
N VAL A 260 -36.83 -65.08 50.20
CA VAL A 260 -36.15 -66.39 50.09
C VAL A 260 -36.35 -67.18 51.41
N LEU A 261 -36.40 -68.51 51.33
CA LEU A 261 -36.67 -69.45 52.43
C LEU A 261 -35.38 -70.09 52.98
N GLY A 262 -35.29 -70.23 54.31
CA GLY A 262 -34.31 -71.08 55.00
C GLY A 262 -32.87 -70.53 55.10
N ASP A 263 -31.97 -71.10 55.92
CA ASP A 263 -32.18 -72.12 56.97
C ASP A 263 -30.96 -72.12 57.94
N GLY A 264 -31.04 -72.84 59.07
CA GLY A 264 -29.84 -73.36 59.75
C GLY A 264 -29.25 -72.60 60.97
N LEU A 265 -29.79 -72.91 62.15
CA LEU A 265 -29.08 -73.47 63.32
C LEU A 265 -27.85 -72.77 63.99
N ARG A 266 -27.95 -72.71 65.34
CA ARG A 266 -26.87 -72.77 66.35
C ARG A 266 -25.90 -71.58 66.49
N SER A 267 -25.31 -71.30 67.66
CA SER A 267 -25.73 -71.53 69.07
C SER A 267 -24.74 -70.83 70.01
N GLU A 268 -25.25 -70.08 71.00
CA GLU A 268 -24.46 -69.60 72.15
C GLU A 268 -23.71 -70.75 72.86
N PRO A 269 -22.62 -70.43 73.57
CA PRO A 269 -22.72 -70.62 75.02
C PRO A 269 -22.24 -69.42 75.85
N VAL A 270 -23.14 -68.93 76.69
CA VAL A 270 -22.81 -68.22 77.94
C VAL A 270 -21.98 -69.12 78.84
N THR A 271 -20.91 -68.61 79.48
CA THR A 271 -20.71 -68.58 80.96
C THR A 271 -19.29 -68.08 81.31
N ALA A 272 -19.23 -67.15 82.29
CA ALA A 272 -18.09 -66.75 83.15
C ALA A 272 -16.68 -66.64 82.52
#